data_AF-A0A7G5CDG9-F1
#
_entry.id   AF-A0A7G5CDG9-F1
#
_cell.length_a   1.000
_cell.length_b   1.000
_cell.length_c   1.000
_cell.angle_alpha   90.00
_cell.angle_beta   90.00
_cell.angle_gamma   90.00
#
_symmetry.space_group_name_H-M   'P 1'
#
loop_
_entity.id
_entity.type
_entity.pdbx_description
1 polymer ?
#
loop_
_entity_poly.entity_id
_entity_poly.type
_entity_poly.pdbx_seq_one_letter_code
_entity_poly.pdbx_strand_id
1 'polypeptide(L)'
;MPAKRSKYSFIKEHRSSYKIQELCRFLNVSACGYYKWVAQEKSNKELAREELLADIQKIYQASQCRYGAPKIHAELKALGKNYNIKTVQDVMQKNGIQAKLRRRFKTKKQQTDSRIIAPNILDQNFTTDQPNKVWVTDITYIKTKEGWLYLAAIIDLYSRMVVNE
;
A
#
# COMPACT_ATOMS: atom_id res chain seq x y z
N MET A 1 -5.55 5.00 -36.83
CA MET A 1 -7.01 4.90 -37.04
C MET A 1 -7.70 5.00 -35.68
N PRO A 2 -8.64 5.94 -35.44
CA PRO A 2 -9.29 6.10 -34.14
C PRO A 2 -10.15 4.87 -33.78
N ALA A 3 -10.17 4.52 -32.49
CA ALA A 3 -10.91 3.38 -31.97
C ALA A 3 -12.43 3.53 -32.22
N LYS A 4 -13.17 2.42 -32.41
CA LYS A 4 -14.63 2.42 -32.69
C LYS A 4 -15.44 3.28 -31.71
N ARG A 5 -15.11 3.26 -30.40
CA ARG A 5 -15.76 4.11 -29.38
C ARG A 5 -15.57 5.62 -29.63
N SER A 6 -14.39 6.04 -30.08
CA SER A 6 -14.11 7.45 -30.40
C SER A 6 -14.92 7.91 -31.62
N LYS A 7 -15.06 7.06 -32.65
CA LYS A 7 -15.94 7.32 -33.80
C LYS A 7 -17.41 7.46 -33.39
N TYR A 8 -17.92 6.60 -32.51
CA TYR A 8 -19.30 6.72 -32.03
C TYR A 8 -19.52 7.95 -31.15
N SER A 9 -18.52 8.37 -30.36
CA SER A 9 -18.57 9.62 -29.58
C SER A 9 -18.73 10.84 -30.49
N PHE A 10 -17.94 10.92 -31.57
CA PHE A 10 -18.04 11.99 -32.56
C PHE A 10 -19.43 12.05 -33.22
N ILE A 11 -20.00 10.90 -33.57
CA ILE A 11 -21.36 10.83 -34.15
C ILE A 11 -22.40 11.35 -33.15
N LYS A 12 -22.25 11.04 -31.86
CA LYS A 12 -23.16 11.49 -30.81
C LYS A 12 -23.11 13.01 -30.62
N GLU A 13 -21.93 13.60 -30.74
CA GLU A 13 -21.70 15.03 -30.57
C GLU A 13 -22.24 15.87 -31.75
N HIS A 14 -22.26 15.32 -32.96
CA HIS A 14 -22.69 16.01 -34.18
C HIS A 14 -24.05 15.56 -34.73
N ARG A 15 -24.81 14.78 -33.95
CA ARG A 15 -26.14 14.24 -34.32
C ARG A 15 -27.21 15.31 -34.57
N SER A 16 -27.02 16.52 -34.04
CA SER A 16 -27.93 17.66 -34.19
C SER A 16 -27.72 18.42 -35.50
N SER A 17 -26.52 18.35 -36.07
CA SER A 17 -26.14 19.10 -37.27
C SER A 17 -26.15 18.24 -38.54
N TYR A 18 -26.01 16.92 -38.41
CA TYR A 18 -25.93 16.00 -39.56
C TYR A 18 -26.76 14.73 -39.35
N LYS A 19 -27.18 14.11 -40.45
CA LYS A 19 -27.89 12.82 -40.40
C LYS A 19 -26.93 11.72 -39.92
N ILE A 20 -27.38 10.94 -38.94
CA ILE A 20 -26.58 9.84 -38.34
C ILE A 20 -26.08 8.85 -39.41
N GLN A 21 -26.88 8.59 -40.46
CA GLN A 21 -26.48 7.68 -41.53
C GLN A 21 -25.30 8.21 -42.36
N GLU A 22 -25.22 9.52 -42.57
CA GLU A 22 -24.13 10.17 -43.32
C GLU A 22 -22.83 10.13 -42.51
N LEU A 23 -22.91 10.46 -41.22
CA LEU A 23 -21.77 10.37 -40.31
C LEU A 23 -21.25 8.92 -40.16
N CYS A 24 -22.16 7.94 -40.08
CA CYS A 24 -21.80 6.52 -40.05
C CYS A 24 -21.07 6.09 -41.33
N ARG A 25 -21.57 6.53 -42.50
CA ARG A 25 -20.95 6.25 -43.80
C ARG A 25 -19.56 6.89 -43.92
N PHE A 26 -19.43 8.16 -43.53
CA PHE A 26 -18.17 8.91 -43.55
C PHE A 26 -17.09 8.28 -42.67
N LEU A 27 -17.46 7.83 -41.46
CA LEU A 27 -16.53 7.22 -40.50
C LEU A 27 -16.33 5.71 -40.70
N ASN A 28 -16.99 5.13 -41.70
CA ASN A 28 -16.98 3.71 -42.03
C ASN A 28 -17.37 2.83 -40.82
N VAL A 29 -18.52 3.13 -40.21
CA VAL A 29 -19.11 2.38 -39.09
C VAL A 29 -20.60 2.08 -39.36
N SER A 30 -21.16 1.04 -38.74
CA SER A 30 -22.57 0.69 -38.96
C SER A 30 -23.50 1.51 -38.05
N ALA A 31 -24.62 1.97 -38.60
CA ALA A 31 -25.66 2.67 -37.84
C ALA A 31 -26.25 1.79 -36.73
N CYS A 32 -26.44 0.48 -36.99
CA CYS A 32 -26.86 -0.49 -35.97
C CYS A 32 -25.86 -0.57 -34.81
N GLY A 33 -24.55 -0.53 -35.10
CA GLY A 33 -23.50 -0.50 -34.09
C GLY A 33 -23.50 0.79 -33.27
N TYR A 34 -23.75 1.93 -33.90
CA TYR A 34 -23.92 3.21 -33.21
C TYR A 34 -25.13 3.19 -32.27
N TYR A 35 -26.32 2.78 -32.75
CA TYR A 35 -27.51 2.72 -31.91
C TYR A 35 -27.37 1.70 -30.77
N LYS A 36 -26.71 0.56 -31.00
CA LYS A 36 -26.35 -0.36 -29.91
C LYS A 36 -25.43 0.28 -28.87
N TRP A 37 -24.46 1.07 -29.30
CA TRP A 37 -23.55 1.78 -28.41
C TRP A 37 -24.24 2.92 -27.65
N VAL A 38 -25.18 3.64 -28.28
CA VAL A 38 -25.99 4.67 -27.64
C VAL A 38 -26.99 4.06 -26.65
N ALA A 39 -27.60 2.94 -27.00
CA ALA A 39 -28.53 2.21 -26.14
C ALA A 39 -27.82 1.42 -25.03
N GLN A 40 -26.49 1.32 -25.08
CA GLN A 40 -25.72 0.71 -24.01
C GLN A 40 -25.62 1.70 -22.84
N GLU A 41 -26.59 1.62 -21.94
CA GLU A 41 -26.37 1.96 -20.53
C GLU A 41 -25.18 1.16 -19.99
N LYS A 42 -24.55 1.70 -18.93
CA LYS A 42 -23.29 1.21 -18.34
C LYS A 42 -23.16 -0.30 -18.49
N SER A 43 -22.08 -0.75 -19.13
CA SER A 43 -21.90 -2.18 -19.38
C SER A 43 -22.01 -2.95 -18.06
N ASN A 44 -22.53 -4.19 -18.05
CA ASN A 44 -22.52 -5.05 -16.86
C ASN A 44 -21.13 -5.11 -16.19
N LYS A 45 -20.05 -4.95 -16.96
CA LYS A 45 -18.67 -4.85 -16.46
C LYS A 45 -18.36 -3.54 -15.72
N GLU A 46 -18.95 -2.43 -16.16
CA GLU A 46 -18.84 -1.12 -15.53
C GLU A 46 -19.65 -1.09 -14.22
N LEU A 47 -20.88 -1.63 -14.24
CA LEU A 47 -21.70 -1.83 -13.03
C LEU A 47 -20.98 -2.69 -11.98
N ALA A 48 -20.48 -3.86 -12.36
CA ALA A 48 -19.74 -4.73 -11.44
C ALA A 48 -18.46 -4.08 -10.88
N ARG A 49 -17.84 -3.14 -11.62
CA ARG A 49 -16.69 -2.38 -11.15
C ARG A 49 -17.10 -1.29 -10.17
N GLU A 50 -18.24 -0.63 -10.37
CA GLU A 50 -18.79 0.34 -9.43
C GLU A 50 -19.17 -0.34 -8.11
N GLU A 51 -19.80 -1.51 -8.16
CA GLU A 51 -20.09 -2.32 -6.98
C GLU A 51 -18.81 -2.72 -6.23
N LEU A 52 -17.82 -3.24 -6.96
CA LEU A 52 -16.52 -3.59 -6.37
C LEU A 52 -15.84 -2.38 -5.72
N LEU A 53 -15.89 -1.21 -6.37
CA LEU A 53 -15.33 0.02 -5.79
C LEU A 53 -16.03 0.39 -4.48
N ALA A 54 -17.36 0.31 -4.43
CA ALA A 54 -18.12 0.60 -3.23
C ALA A 54 -17.76 -0.35 -2.08
N ASP A 55 -17.58 -1.65 -2.35
CA ASP A 55 -17.14 -2.62 -1.34
C ASP A 55 -15.71 -2.34 -0.85
N ILE A 56 -14.78 -2.06 -1.78
CA ILE A 56 -13.40 -1.70 -1.45
C ILE A 56 -13.38 -0.48 -0.53
N GLN A 57 -14.16 0.56 -0.84
CA GLN A 57 -14.24 1.77 -0.02
C GLN A 57 -14.77 1.48 1.38
N LYS A 58 -15.80 0.65 1.53
CA LYS A 58 -16.33 0.24 2.83
C LYS A 58 -15.27 -0.46 3.68
N ILE A 59 -14.58 -1.46 3.13
CA ILE A 59 -13.52 -2.20 3.84
C ILE A 59 -12.34 -1.27 4.16
N TYR A 60 -11.96 -0.42 3.23
CA TYR A 60 -10.86 0.52 3.39
C TYR A 60 -11.14 1.53 4.52
N GLN A 61 -12.35 2.11 4.57
CA GLN A 61 -12.82 2.97 5.65
C GLN A 61 -12.84 2.24 7.00
N ALA A 62 -13.44 1.03 7.04
CA ALA A 62 -13.50 0.21 8.25
C ALA A 62 -12.11 -0.12 8.81
N SER A 63 -11.13 -0.33 7.93
CA SER A 63 -9.73 -0.59 8.31
C SER A 63 -8.96 0.66 8.78
N GLN A 64 -9.59 1.84 8.84
CA GLN A 64 -8.94 3.13 9.07
C GLN A 64 -7.86 3.43 8.01
N CYS A 65 -8.16 3.12 6.75
CA CYS A 65 -7.25 3.27 5.60
C CYS A 65 -5.95 2.45 5.66
N ARG A 66 -5.82 1.47 6.58
CA ARG A 66 -4.57 0.71 6.78
C ARG A 66 -4.40 -0.44 5.79
N TYR A 67 -5.50 -0.96 5.26
CA TYR A 67 -5.44 -2.15 4.41
C TYR A 67 -5.06 -1.80 2.97
N GLY A 68 -4.10 -2.56 2.44
CA GLY A 68 -3.76 -2.57 1.02
C GLY A 68 -4.50 -3.68 0.27
N ALA A 69 -4.28 -3.77 -1.04
CA ALA A 69 -4.98 -4.70 -1.91
C ALA A 69 -5.00 -6.17 -1.43
N PRO A 70 -3.91 -6.76 -0.87
CA PRO A 70 -3.96 -8.14 -0.37
C PRO A 70 -4.95 -8.36 0.78
N LYS A 71 -5.00 -7.40 1.73
CA LYS A 71 -5.91 -7.50 2.88
C LYS A 71 -7.36 -7.22 2.48
N ILE A 72 -7.57 -6.22 1.62
CA ILE A 72 -8.90 -5.92 1.08
C ILE A 72 -9.42 -7.11 0.26
N HIS A 73 -8.56 -7.76 -0.53
CA HIS A 73 -8.93 -8.97 -1.28
C HIS A 73 -9.33 -10.13 -0.37
N ALA A 74 -8.60 -10.34 0.74
CA ALA A 74 -8.96 -11.36 1.72
C ALA A 74 -10.33 -11.08 2.38
N GLU A 75 -10.61 -9.83 2.73
CA GLU A 75 -11.91 -9.41 3.28
C GLU A 75 -13.05 -9.58 2.26
N LEU A 76 -12.82 -9.19 1.00
CA LEU A 76 -13.79 -9.43 -0.08
C LEU A 76 -14.09 -10.92 -0.25
N LYS A 77 -13.06 -11.77 -0.18
CA LYS A 77 -13.21 -13.22 -0.25
C LYS A 77 -14.00 -13.76 0.95
N ALA A 78 -13.75 -13.25 2.16
CA ALA A 78 -14.50 -13.62 3.36
C ALA A 78 -15.99 -13.23 3.27
N LEU A 79 -16.30 -12.13 2.58
CA LEU A 79 -17.66 -11.70 2.26
C LEU A 79 -18.29 -12.47 1.07
N GLY A 80 -17.64 -13.52 0.57
CA GLY A 80 -18.12 -14.33 -0.56
C GLY A 80 -17.92 -13.70 -1.95
N LYS A 81 -17.23 -12.56 -2.03
CA LYS A 81 -16.97 -11.85 -3.29
C LYS A 81 -15.65 -12.28 -3.91
N ASN A 82 -15.72 -13.24 -4.84
CA ASN A 82 -14.56 -13.77 -5.53
C ASN A 82 -14.13 -12.90 -6.72
N TYR A 83 -13.30 -11.90 -6.45
CA TYR A 83 -12.58 -11.14 -7.48
C TYR A 83 -11.12 -11.57 -7.59
N ASN A 84 -10.54 -11.44 -8.79
CA ASN A 84 -9.10 -11.58 -8.96
C ASN A 84 -8.38 -10.42 -8.25
N ILE A 85 -7.31 -10.70 -7.52
CA ILE A 85 -6.49 -9.69 -6.83
C ILE A 85 -6.00 -8.59 -7.78
N LYS A 86 -5.69 -8.91 -9.04
CA LYS A 86 -5.29 -7.91 -10.06
C LYS A 86 -6.41 -6.92 -10.37
N THR A 87 -7.66 -7.37 -10.36
CA THR A 87 -8.83 -6.50 -10.56
C THR A 87 -9.01 -5.56 -9.37
N VAL A 88 -8.84 -6.07 -8.15
CA VAL A 88 -8.88 -5.25 -6.92
C VAL A 88 -7.76 -4.20 -6.96
N GLN A 89 -6.54 -4.59 -7.31
CA GLN A 89 -5.40 -3.68 -7.47
C GLN A 89 -5.66 -2.59 -8.52
N ASP A 90 -6.14 -2.96 -9.70
CA ASP A 90 -6.45 -2.01 -10.79
C ASP A 90 -7.54 -1.00 -10.37
N VAL A 91 -8.59 -1.46 -9.69
CA VAL A 91 -9.65 -0.58 -9.18
C VAL A 91 -9.12 0.35 -8.09
N MET A 92 -8.33 -0.16 -7.14
CA MET A 92 -7.71 0.67 -6.10
C MET A 92 -6.78 1.74 -6.71
N GLN A 93 -5.93 1.35 -7.65
CA GLN A 93 -4.99 2.24 -8.31
C GLN A 93 -5.71 3.37 -9.07
N LYS A 94 -6.72 3.03 -9.88
CA LYS A 94 -7.52 4.01 -10.63
C LYS A 94 -8.27 5.02 -9.76
N ASN A 95 -8.56 4.65 -8.51
CA ASN A 95 -9.28 5.49 -7.56
C ASN A 95 -8.37 6.09 -6.46
N GLY A 96 -7.04 5.98 -6.59
CA GLY A 96 -6.10 6.56 -5.64
C GLY A 96 -6.16 5.93 -4.23
N ILE A 97 -6.70 4.72 -4.09
CA ILE A 97 -6.82 4.02 -2.81
C ILE A 97 -5.49 3.30 -2.52
N GLN A 98 -4.82 3.70 -1.45
CA GLN A 98 -3.53 3.15 -1.04
C GLN A 98 -3.46 2.97 0.47
N ALA A 99 -2.76 1.94 0.93
CA ALA A 99 -2.60 1.70 2.36
C ALA A 99 -1.87 2.86 3.04
N LYS A 100 -2.49 3.48 4.04
CA LYS A 100 -1.86 4.50 4.90
C LYS A 100 -1.10 3.81 6.02
N LEU A 101 0.22 3.80 5.91
CA LEU A 101 1.09 3.37 7.01
C LEU A 101 1.17 4.49 8.06
N ARG A 102 0.94 4.15 9.34
CA ARG A 102 1.18 5.12 10.43
C ARG A 102 2.68 5.42 10.45
N ARG A 103 3.03 6.70 10.31
CA ARG A 103 4.43 7.17 10.44
C ARG A 103 4.94 6.70 11.80
N ARG A 104 6.10 6.02 11.84
CA ARG A 104 6.74 5.64 13.12
C ARG A 104 6.86 6.90 13.97
N PHE A 105 6.28 6.87 15.17
CA PHE A 105 6.44 7.94 16.14
C PHE A 105 7.92 7.96 16.53
N LYS A 106 8.65 8.99 16.13
CA LYS A 106 9.99 9.25 16.66
C LYS A 106 9.79 10.15 17.87
N THR A 107 10.01 9.63 19.07
CA THR A 107 10.08 10.46 20.27
C THR A 107 11.19 11.47 20.05
N LYS A 108 10.86 12.76 19.87
CA LYS A 108 11.85 13.81 20.02
C LYS A 108 12.29 13.74 21.47
N LYS A 109 13.54 13.37 21.72
CA LYS A 109 14.13 13.45 23.07
C LYS A 109 14.07 14.94 23.45
N GLN A 110 13.13 15.32 24.31
CA GLN A 110 13.18 16.65 24.94
C GLN A 110 14.46 16.65 25.76
N GLN A 111 15.44 17.44 25.31
CA GLN A 111 16.68 17.66 26.03
C GLN A 111 16.37 18.62 27.19
N THR A 112 15.67 18.13 28.20
CA THR A 112 15.45 18.81 29.47
C THR A 112 16.16 18.02 30.53
N ASP A 113 17.48 18.01 30.43
CA ASP A 113 18.28 17.30 31.41
C ASP A 113 19.71 17.85 31.41
N SER A 114 20.06 18.52 32.51
CA SER A 114 21.35 19.13 32.80
C SER A 114 22.44 18.08 33.12
N ARG A 115 22.31 16.85 32.62
CA ARG A 115 23.29 15.79 32.84
C ARG A 115 24.50 16.04 31.94
N ILE A 116 25.69 15.98 32.52
CA ILE A 116 26.95 15.97 31.77
C ILE A 116 26.91 14.73 30.88
N ILE A 117 26.71 14.94 29.57
CA ILE A 117 26.78 13.87 28.59
C ILE A 117 28.26 13.54 28.45
N ALA A 118 28.68 12.36 28.92
CA ALA A 118 30.03 11.87 28.69
C ALA A 118 30.31 11.86 27.17
N PRO A 119 31.51 12.26 26.73
CA PRO A 119 31.86 12.23 25.32
C PRO A 119 31.68 10.80 24.78
N ASN A 120 31.04 10.68 23.62
CA ASN A 120 30.86 9.39 22.95
C ASN A 120 32.18 8.95 22.30
N ILE A 121 33.09 8.41 23.11
CA ILE A 121 34.44 8.00 22.65
C ILE A 121 34.37 6.84 21.66
N LEU A 122 33.38 5.94 21.81
CA LEU A 122 33.23 4.78 20.94
C LEU A 122 32.72 5.15 19.55
N ASP A 123 31.87 6.18 19.46
CA ASP A 123 31.26 6.69 18.23
C ASP A 123 30.74 5.62 17.26
N GLN A 124 30.10 4.57 17.80
CA GLN A 124 29.60 3.41 17.06
C GLN A 124 30.67 2.64 16.24
N ASN A 125 31.96 2.86 16.53
CA ASN A 125 33.04 2.05 15.99
C ASN A 125 33.18 0.76 16.81
N PHE A 126 32.55 -0.31 16.34
CA PHE A 126 32.57 -1.63 17.01
C PHE A 126 33.75 -2.52 16.59
N THR A 127 34.77 -1.94 15.94
CA THR A 127 35.96 -2.65 15.49
C THR A 127 37.13 -2.34 16.41
N THR A 128 37.74 -3.39 16.97
CA THR A 128 38.90 -3.33 17.87
C THR A 128 40.00 -4.24 17.36
N ASP A 129 41.26 -3.84 17.58
CA ASP A 129 42.47 -4.53 17.13
C ASP A 129 43.07 -5.47 18.19
N GLN A 130 42.65 -5.36 19.45
CA GLN A 130 43.18 -6.12 20.58
C GLN A 130 42.07 -6.48 21.59
N PRO A 131 42.19 -7.60 22.32
CA PRO A 131 41.31 -7.94 23.45
C PRO A 131 41.33 -6.86 24.54
N ASN A 132 40.23 -6.72 25.27
CA ASN A 132 40.10 -5.87 26.47
C ASN A 132 40.30 -4.37 26.24
N LYS A 133 40.16 -3.91 25.00
CA LYS A 133 40.23 -2.48 24.64
C LYS A 133 38.86 -1.79 24.69
N VAL A 134 37.80 -2.51 24.33
CA VAL A 134 36.43 -2.04 24.41
C VAL A 134 35.51 -3.16 24.87
N TRP A 135 34.81 -2.93 25.96
CA TRP A 135 33.72 -3.77 26.43
C TRP A 135 32.38 -3.09 26.19
N VAL A 136 31.40 -3.87 25.75
CA VAL A 136 30.03 -3.43 25.59
C VAL A 136 29.12 -4.24 26.48
N THR A 137 28.08 -3.61 27.00
CA THR A 137 27.08 -4.27 27.84
C THR A 137 25.68 -3.94 27.35
N ASP A 138 24.78 -4.90 27.50
CA ASP A 138 23.35 -4.70 27.28
C ASP A 138 22.56 -5.44 28.37
N ILE A 139 21.32 -5.00 28.59
CA ILE A 139 20.37 -5.68 29.46
C ILE A 139 19.20 -6.15 28.60
N THR A 140 18.95 -7.45 28.61
CA THR A 140 17.83 -8.06 27.90
C THR A 140 16.88 -8.79 28.86
N TYR A 141 15.63 -8.93 28.43
CA TYR A 141 14.57 -9.51 29.24
C TYR A 141 14.14 -10.84 28.63
N ILE A 142 14.28 -11.92 29.39
CA ILE A 142 13.96 -13.28 28.96
C ILE A 142 12.67 -13.70 29.63
N LYS A 143 11.63 -13.96 28.83
CA LYS A 143 10.36 -14.47 29.33
C LYS A 143 10.45 -15.97 29.60
N THR A 144 10.11 -16.40 30.82
CA THR A 144 10.04 -17.81 31.22
C THR A 144 8.61 -18.19 31.64
N LYS A 145 8.40 -19.46 32.02
CA LYS A 145 7.13 -19.93 32.58
C LYS A 145 6.88 -19.42 34.01
N GLU A 146 7.93 -18.99 34.70
CA GLU A 146 7.89 -18.55 36.10
C GLU A 146 7.95 -17.01 36.23
N GLY A 147 8.23 -16.29 35.14
CA GLY A 147 8.26 -14.84 35.14
C GLY A 147 9.26 -14.27 34.14
N TRP A 148 9.70 -13.03 34.39
CA TRP A 148 10.73 -12.37 33.59
C TRP A 148 12.07 -12.50 34.28
N LEU A 149 13.09 -12.94 33.53
CA LEU A 149 14.49 -12.85 33.92
C LEU A 149 15.14 -11.65 33.26
N TYR A 150 16.07 -11.03 33.99
CA TYR A 150 16.82 -9.86 33.58
C TYR A 150 18.26 -10.30 33.39
N LEU A 151 18.71 -10.40 32.15
CA LEU A 151 20.07 -10.80 31.81
C LEU A 151 20.89 -9.57 31.48
N ALA A 152 21.96 -9.34 32.22
CA ALA A 152 23.02 -8.41 31.88
C ALA A 152 24.25 -9.20 31.45
N ALA A 153 24.86 -8.83 30.32
CA ALA A 153 26.07 -9.46 29.83
C ALA A 153 27.06 -8.40 29.35
N ILE A 154 28.33 -8.62 29.67
CA ILE A 154 29.45 -7.80 29.20
C ILE A 154 30.22 -8.64 28.16
N ILE A 155 30.45 -8.06 26.98
CA ILE A 155 31.14 -8.71 25.88
C ILE A 155 32.35 -7.88 25.48
N ASP A 156 33.47 -8.55 25.25
CA ASP A 156 34.66 -7.95 24.64
C ASP A 156 34.48 -7.85 23.12
N LEU A 157 34.63 -6.64 22.55
CA LEU A 157 34.35 -6.42 21.13
C LEU A 157 35.34 -7.10 20.17
N TYR A 158 36.56 -7.38 20.64
CA TYR A 158 37.56 -8.09 19.86
C TYR A 158 37.25 -9.59 19.80
N SER A 159 37.19 -10.26 20.95
CA SER A 159 37.01 -11.72 21.02
C SER A 159 35.56 -12.17 20.82
N ARG A 160 34.59 -11.26 21.00
CA ARG A 160 33.13 -11.55 21.03
C ARG A 160 32.72 -12.54 22.12
N MET A 161 33.58 -12.75 23.11
CA MET A 161 33.30 -13.59 24.26
C MET A 161 32.71 -12.78 25.40
N VAL A 162 31.92 -13.45 26.24
CA VAL A 162 31.48 -12.90 27.52
C VAL A 162 32.70 -12.73 28.41
N VAL A 163 32.84 -11.54 29.01
CA VAL A 163 33.86 -11.27 30.00
C VAL A 163 33.41 -11.94 31.30
N ASN A 164 34.20 -12.89 31.79
CA ASN A 164 34.01 -13.51 33.09
C ASN A 164 35.08 -12.96 34.04
N GLU A 165 34.70 -12.72 35.30
CA GLU A 165 35.64 -12.44 36.40
C GLU A 165 36.40 -13.69 36.85
#